data_AF-A0A520HR63-F1
#
_entry.id   AF-A0A520HR63-F1
#
_cell.length_a   1.000
_cell.length_b   1.000
_cell.length_c   1.000
_cell.angle_alpha   90.00
_cell.angle_beta   90.00
_cell.angle_gamma   90.00
#
_symmetry.space_group_name_H-M   'P 1'
#
loop_
_entity.id
_entity.type
_entity.pdbx_description
1 polymer ?
#
loop_
_entity_poly.entity_id
_entity_poly.type
_entity_poly.pdbx_seq_one_letter_code
_entity_poly.pdbx_strand_id
1 'polypeptide(L)'
;MIAPDKPPLALLIAAPRGFCAGVDRAIRIVELAIEKHGAPVYVRHEIVHNKFVVDTLKAQGAVFVEDLDAVPDGAPVVFSAHGVPKSVPAEAQYRGLDYLDATCPLVSKVHRQAERLVEAGRHIVFIGHAGHPEVIGTFGQVPERADHFGMPGMADEDD
;
A
#
# COMPACT_ATOMS: atom_id res chain seq x y z
N MET A 1 -44.75 -27.30 12.47
CA MET A 1 -43.65 -28.19 12.07
C MET A 1 -42.41 -27.70 12.78
N ILE A 2 -41.89 -28.48 13.73
CA ILE A 2 -40.65 -28.16 14.45
C ILE A 2 -39.52 -28.40 13.44
N ALA A 3 -38.67 -27.41 13.18
CA ALA A 3 -37.51 -27.61 12.32
C ALA A 3 -36.67 -28.76 12.92
N PRO A 4 -36.18 -29.72 12.11
CA PRO A 4 -35.38 -30.81 12.64
C PRO A 4 -34.16 -30.25 13.37
N ASP A 5 -33.85 -30.82 14.53
CA ASP A 5 -32.63 -30.49 15.27
C ASP A 5 -31.42 -30.72 14.36
N LYS A 6 -30.74 -29.63 14.00
CA LYS A 6 -29.55 -29.70 13.16
C LYS A 6 -28.40 -30.32 13.97
N PRO A 7 -27.52 -31.11 13.34
CA PRO A 7 -26.33 -31.61 14.03
C PRO A 7 -25.45 -30.45 14.50
N PRO A 8 -24.69 -30.62 15.60
CA PRO A 8 -23.80 -29.58 16.11
C PRO A 8 -22.70 -29.26 15.09
N LEU A 9 -22.50 -27.96 14.82
CA LEU A 9 -21.42 -27.46 13.98
C LEU A 9 -20.30 -26.90 14.86
N ALA A 10 -19.09 -27.44 14.73
CA ALA A 10 -17.91 -26.88 15.37
C ALA A 10 -17.29 -25.80 14.46
N LEU A 11 -17.31 -24.55 14.92
CA LEU A 11 -16.65 -23.43 14.25
C LEU A 11 -15.27 -23.21 14.89
N LEU A 12 -14.21 -23.39 14.10
CA LEU A 12 -12.84 -23.09 14.51
C LEU A 12 -12.43 -21.74 13.94
N ILE A 13 -11.90 -20.86 14.78
CA ILE A 13 -11.48 -19.52 14.39
C ILE A 13 -9.98 -19.38 14.63
N ALA A 14 -9.23 -19.05 13.57
CA ALA A 14 -7.79 -18.91 13.62
C ALA A 14 -7.33 -17.74 14.52
N ALA A 15 -6.12 -17.88 15.08
CA ALA A 15 -5.41 -16.82 15.79
C ALA A 15 -3.89 -16.92 15.51
N PRO A 16 -3.20 -15.83 15.11
CA PRO A 16 -3.74 -14.49 14.87
C PRO A 16 -4.58 -14.40 13.58
N ARG A 17 -5.51 -13.42 13.53
CA ARG A 17 -6.31 -13.08 12.34
C ARG A 17 -6.63 -11.58 12.36
N GLY A 18 -6.91 -11.01 11.20
CA GLY A 18 -7.29 -9.59 11.07
C GLY A 18 -6.09 -8.69 10.82
N PHE A 19 -6.11 -7.49 11.40
CA PHE A 19 -5.16 -6.43 11.08
C PHE A 19 -3.75 -6.71 11.63
N CYS A 20 -2.76 -6.40 10.79
CA CYS A 20 -1.36 -6.34 11.21
C CYS A 20 -1.02 -4.89 11.62
N ALA A 21 0.11 -4.73 12.30
CA ALA A 21 0.56 -3.41 12.74
C ALA A 21 0.76 -2.39 11.60
N GLY A 22 1.09 -2.86 10.39
CA GLY A 22 1.21 -2.00 9.20
C GLY A 22 -0.14 -1.44 8.74
N VAL A 23 -1.17 -2.29 8.70
CA VAL A 23 -2.54 -1.92 8.35
C VAL A 23 -3.11 -0.93 9.36
N ASP A 24 -3.02 -1.23 10.66
CA ASP A 24 -3.50 -0.34 11.72
C ASP A 24 -2.85 1.05 11.65
N ARG A 25 -1.52 1.08 11.46
CA ARG A 25 -0.78 2.33 11.32
C ARG A 25 -1.25 3.13 10.12
N ALA A 26 -1.44 2.49 8.96
CA ALA A 26 -1.78 3.18 7.73
C ALA A 26 -3.18 3.79 7.78
N ILE A 27 -4.16 3.06 8.30
CA ILE A 27 -5.51 3.57 8.55
C ILE A 27 -5.45 4.76 9.49
N ARG A 28 -4.72 4.64 10.61
CA ARG A 28 -4.62 5.69 11.60
C ARG A 28 -3.97 6.97 11.07
N ILE A 29 -3.01 6.86 10.14
CA ILE A 29 -2.41 8.03 9.49
C ILE A 29 -3.45 8.82 8.69
N VAL A 30 -4.32 8.14 7.95
CA VAL A 30 -5.38 8.81 7.18
C VAL A 30 -6.39 9.47 8.12
N GLU A 31 -6.84 8.76 9.17
CA GLU A 31 -7.76 9.33 10.17
C GLU A 31 -7.18 10.59 10.84
N LEU A 32 -5.92 10.53 11.28
CA LEU A 32 -5.26 11.67 11.93
C LEU A 32 -4.98 12.82 10.94
N ALA A 33 -4.72 12.51 9.67
CA ALA A 33 -4.58 13.54 8.64
C ALA A 33 -5.90 14.28 8.44
N ILE A 34 -7.03 13.57 8.40
CA ILE A 34 -8.38 14.17 8.32
C ILE A 34 -8.67 15.00 9.56
N GLU A 35 -8.37 14.48 10.76
CA GLU A 35 -8.54 15.21 12.02
C GLU A 35 -7.74 16.53 12.06
N LYS A 36 -6.49 16.48 11.58
CA LYS A 36 -5.58 17.63 11.61
C LYS A 36 -5.86 18.67 10.52
N HIS A 37 -6.13 18.24 9.30
CA HIS A 37 -6.21 19.11 8.13
C HIS A 37 -7.64 19.40 7.66
N GLY A 38 -8.62 18.62 8.14
CA GLY A 38 -9.98 18.62 7.60
C GLY A 38 -10.08 17.86 6.27
N ALA A 39 -11.30 17.65 5.80
CA ALA A 39 -11.56 17.05 4.50
C ALA A 39 -11.45 18.10 3.36
N PRO A 40 -10.96 17.73 2.17
CA PRO A 40 -10.51 16.40 1.78
C PRO A 40 -9.03 16.12 2.10
N VAL A 41 -8.73 14.85 2.40
CA VAL A 41 -7.35 14.31 2.41
C VAL A 41 -7.19 13.33 1.25
N TYR A 42 -6.16 13.51 0.44
CA TYR A 42 -5.92 12.65 -0.72
C TYR A 42 -5.06 11.45 -0.34
N VAL A 43 -5.41 10.27 -0.84
CA VAL A 43 -4.63 9.04 -0.62
C VAL A 43 -4.25 8.46 -1.98
N ARG A 44 -2.95 8.26 -2.22
CA ARG A 44 -2.46 7.67 -3.47
C ARG A 44 -2.60 6.14 -3.41
N HIS A 45 -3.42 5.60 -4.31
CA HIS A 45 -4.00 4.26 -4.30
C HIS A 45 -4.80 3.97 -3.02
N GLU A 46 -5.48 2.82 -2.98
CA GLU A 46 -6.11 2.34 -1.75
C GLU A 46 -5.09 2.22 -0.61
N ILE A 47 -5.47 2.69 0.59
CA ILE A 47 -4.58 2.68 1.77
C ILE A 47 -4.18 1.24 2.14
N VAL A 48 -5.14 0.31 1.97
CA VAL A 48 -5.07 -1.14 2.10
C VAL A 48 -6.12 -1.75 1.17
N HIS A 49 -5.91 -2.97 0.66
CA HIS A 49 -6.87 -3.67 -0.20
C HIS A 49 -8.05 -4.25 0.59
N ASN A 50 -8.87 -3.38 1.19
CA ASN A 50 -10.08 -3.76 1.90
C ASN A 50 -11.19 -2.73 1.65
N LYS A 51 -12.22 -3.16 0.91
CA LYS A 51 -13.35 -2.31 0.53
C LYS A 51 -14.04 -1.64 1.72
N PHE A 52 -14.25 -2.36 2.82
CA PHE A 52 -14.92 -1.79 4.00
C PHE A 52 -14.10 -0.66 4.63
N VAL A 53 -12.78 -0.84 4.73
CA VAL A 53 -11.86 0.20 5.21
C VAL A 53 -11.87 1.41 4.27
N VAL A 54 -11.74 1.18 2.96
CA VAL A 54 -11.74 2.25 1.94
C VAL A 54 -13.04 3.05 1.97
N ASP A 55 -14.19 2.39 1.99
CA ASP A 55 -15.50 3.05 2.02
C ASP A 55 -15.71 3.84 3.32
N THR A 56 -15.21 3.32 4.45
CA THR A 56 -15.25 4.03 5.75
C THR A 56 -14.43 5.32 5.71
N LEU A 57 -13.21 5.27 5.19
CA LEU A 57 -12.34 6.44 5.08
C LEU A 57 -12.90 7.46 4.08
N LYS A 58 -13.50 7.01 2.97
CA LYS A 58 -14.21 7.90 2.03
C LYS A 58 -15.33 8.67 2.74
N ALA A 59 -16.13 7.98 3.55
CA ALA A 59 -17.20 8.61 4.33
C ALA A 59 -16.68 9.64 5.36
N GLN A 60 -15.42 9.52 5.78
CA GLN A 60 -14.75 10.47 6.68
C GLN A 60 -14.09 11.65 5.94
N GLY A 61 -13.97 11.60 4.61
CA GLY A 61 -13.39 12.68 3.80
C GLY A 61 -12.08 12.34 3.09
N ALA A 62 -11.67 11.07 3.06
CA ALA A 62 -10.57 10.63 2.21
C ALA A 62 -10.99 10.57 0.73
N VAL A 63 -10.11 11.02 -0.16
CA VAL A 63 -10.26 10.91 -1.62
C VAL A 63 -9.12 10.05 -2.16
N PHE A 64 -9.46 8.88 -2.68
CA PHE A 64 -8.48 7.94 -3.24
C PHE A 64 -8.24 8.28 -4.71
N VAL A 65 -6.97 8.41 -5.09
CA VAL A 65 -6.53 8.77 -6.44
C VAL A 65 -5.42 7.84 -6.90
N GLU A 66 -5.35 7.59 -8.21
CA GLU A 66 -4.26 6.79 -8.78
C GLU A 66 -2.94 7.58 -8.82
N ASP A 67 -3.01 8.84 -9.22
CA ASP A 67 -1.84 9.68 -9.47
C ASP A 67 -1.93 11.05 -8.80
N LEU A 68 -0.76 11.65 -8.58
CA LEU A 68 -0.68 12.94 -7.89
C LEU A 68 -1.28 14.07 -8.72
N ASP A 69 -1.31 13.98 -10.06
CA ASP A 69 -1.97 14.97 -10.94
C ASP A 69 -3.44 15.24 -10.58
N ALA A 70 -4.13 14.28 -9.95
CA ALA A 70 -5.50 14.44 -9.47
C ALA A 70 -5.61 15.20 -8.13
N VAL A 71 -4.48 15.48 -7.46
CA VAL A 71 -4.40 16.18 -6.18
C VAL A 71 -4.27 17.69 -6.44
N PRO A 72 -5.16 18.54 -5.89
CA PRO A 72 -5.01 19.99 -5.93
C PRO A 72 -3.79 20.48 -5.15
N ASP A 73 -3.21 21.60 -5.58
CA ASP A 73 -2.08 22.21 -4.87
C ASP A 73 -2.47 22.61 -3.43
N GLY A 74 -1.53 22.42 -2.49
CA GLY A 74 -1.74 22.68 -1.07
C GLY A 74 -2.61 21.66 -0.33
N ALA A 75 -3.15 20.64 -1.01
CA ALA A 75 -3.90 19.57 -0.36
C ALA A 75 -2.95 18.54 0.30
N PRO A 76 -3.32 17.98 1.46
CA PRO A 76 -2.52 16.93 2.11
C PRO A 76 -2.66 15.60 1.37
N VAL A 77 -1.53 14.90 1.22
CA VAL A 77 -1.46 13.59 0.54
C VAL A 77 -0.96 12.51 1.49
N VAL A 78 -1.52 11.30 1.40
CA VAL A 78 -1.03 10.11 2.09
C VAL A 78 -0.63 9.05 1.06
N PHE A 79 0.56 8.49 1.17
CA PHE A 79 0.97 7.32 0.38
C PHE A 79 0.56 6.02 1.07
N SER A 80 0.09 5.03 0.32
CA SER A 80 -0.46 3.78 0.88
C SER A 80 0.56 2.93 1.65
N ALA A 81 0.06 1.92 2.38
CA ALA A 81 0.90 0.99 3.16
C ALA A 81 1.87 0.16 2.29
N HIS A 82 1.55 -0.02 1.02
CA HIS A 82 2.27 -0.84 0.05
C HIS A 82 3.59 -0.21 -0.43
N GLY A 83 3.82 1.07 -0.14
CA GLY A 83 4.98 1.79 -0.65
C GLY A 83 4.81 2.34 -2.05
N VAL A 84 5.68 3.29 -2.39
CA VAL A 84 5.70 3.99 -3.68
C VAL A 84 7.12 4.06 -4.25
N PRO A 85 7.29 4.12 -5.58
CA PRO A 85 8.57 4.43 -6.22
C PRO A 85 9.17 5.74 -5.72
N LYS A 86 10.50 5.92 -5.82
CA LYS A 86 11.17 7.19 -5.47
C LYS A 86 10.69 8.39 -6.28
N SER A 87 10.14 8.18 -7.47
CA SER A 87 9.57 9.25 -8.30
C SER A 87 8.37 9.94 -7.65
N VAL A 88 7.55 9.21 -6.88
CA VAL A 88 6.32 9.75 -6.27
C VAL A 88 6.59 10.78 -5.17
N PRO A 89 7.42 10.53 -4.13
CA PRO A 89 7.77 11.56 -3.17
C PRO A 89 8.56 12.70 -3.81
N ALA A 90 9.37 12.44 -4.84
CA ALA A 90 10.07 13.50 -5.58
C ALA A 90 9.11 14.44 -6.32
N GLU A 91 8.06 13.88 -6.95
CA GLU A 91 7.00 14.64 -7.59
C GLU A 91 6.18 15.46 -6.57
N ALA A 92 5.80 14.85 -5.44
CA ALA A 92 5.11 15.57 -4.36
C ALA A 92 5.94 16.76 -3.85
N GLN A 93 7.25 16.57 -3.66
CA GLN A 93 8.17 17.64 -3.27
C GLN A 93 8.29 18.72 -4.35
N TYR A 94 8.43 18.32 -5.61
CA TYR A 94 8.49 19.26 -6.75
C TYR A 94 7.24 20.13 -6.84
N ARG A 95 6.06 19.54 -6.59
CA ARG A 95 4.78 20.24 -6.57
C ARG A 95 4.50 20.99 -5.27
N GLY A 96 5.36 20.88 -4.26
CA GLY A 96 5.16 21.50 -2.95
C GLY A 96 3.96 20.94 -2.17
N LEU A 97 3.63 19.66 -2.38
CA LEU A 97 2.55 18.98 -1.65
C LEU A 97 3.03 18.53 -0.26
N ASP A 98 2.22 18.79 0.76
CA ASP A 98 2.41 18.23 2.08
C ASP A 98 1.99 16.75 2.06
N TYR A 99 2.95 15.83 2.23
CA TYR A 99 2.68 14.39 2.17
C TYR A 99 3.07 13.63 3.45
N LEU A 100 2.33 12.56 3.74
CA LEU A 100 2.59 11.59 4.79
C LEU A 100 2.82 10.21 4.17
N ASP A 101 3.90 9.56 4.58
CA ASP A 101 4.22 8.21 4.13
C ASP A 101 3.67 7.14 5.09
N ALA A 102 2.59 6.47 4.67
CA ALA A 102 1.99 5.39 5.42
C ALA A 102 2.61 4.01 5.13
N THR A 103 3.66 3.93 4.29
CA THR A 103 4.35 2.68 3.96
C THR A 103 4.64 1.87 5.22
N CYS A 104 4.30 0.58 5.19
CA CYS A 104 4.58 -0.33 6.27
C CYS A 104 6.11 -0.40 6.51
N PRO A 105 6.60 -0.29 7.77
CA PRO A 105 8.04 -0.36 8.04
C PRO A 105 8.71 -1.66 7.54
N LEU A 106 7.95 -2.74 7.40
CA LEU A 106 8.44 -4.00 6.82
C LEU A 106 8.64 -3.88 5.30
N VAL A 107 7.77 -3.15 4.60
CA VAL A 107 7.95 -2.81 3.18
C VAL A 107 9.13 -1.86 3.00
N SER A 108 9.22 -0.79 3.81
CA SER A 108 10.38 0.12 3.77
C SER A 108 11.69 -0.60 4.06
N LYS A 109 11.69 -1.67 4.86
CA LYS A 109 12.86 -2.52 5.08
C LYS A 109 13.28 -3.20 3.78
N VAL A 110 12.34 -3.76 3.02
CA VAL A 110 12.61 -4.40 1.71
C VAL A 110 13.16 -3.39 0.71
N HIS A 111 12.55 -2.19 0.61
CA HIS A 111 13.04 -1.08 -0.20
C HIS A 111 14.52 -0.79 0.08
N ARG A 112 14.88 -0.57 1.35
CA ARG A 112 16.27 -0.29 1.76
C ARG A 112 17.24 -1.44 1.50
N GLN A 113 16.78 -2.70 1.54
CA GLN A 113 17.64 -3.84 1.20
C GLN A 113 17.90 -3.92 -0.30
N ALA A 114 16.88 -3.70 -1.13
CA ALA A 114 17.04 -3.65 -2.58
C ALA A 114 18.06 -2.58 -2.99
N GLU A 115 17.92 -1.36 -2.46
CA GLU A 115 18.86 -0.26 -2.67
C GLU A 115 20.29 -0.64 -2.32
N ARG A 116 20.53 -1.09 -1.09
CA ARG A 116 21.88 -1.43 -0.60
C ARG A 116 22.55 -2.53 -1.42
N LEU A 117 21.79 -3.55 -1.82
CA LEU A 117 22.33 -4.65 -2.62
C LEU A 117 22.71 -4.19 -4.03
N VAL A 118 21.86 -3.38 -4.67
CA VAL A 118 22.11 -2.82 -6.00
C VAL A 118 23.30 -1.85 -5.99
N GLU A 119 23.40 -0.99 -4.97
CA GLU A 119 24.53 -0.09 -4.72
C GLU A 119 25.85 -0.87 -4.51
N ALA A 120 25.78 -2.02 -3.84
CA ALA A 120 26.90 -2.94 -3.68
C ALA A 120 27.23 -3.76 -4.95
N GLY A 121 26.62 -3.44 -6.11
CA GLY A 121 26.86 -4.13 -7.37
C GLY A 121 26.30 -5.56 -7.41
N ARG A 122 25.34 -5.91 -6.55
CA ARG A 122 24.70 -7.22 -6.54
C ARG A 122 23.50 -7.24 -7.49
N HIS A 123 23.26 -8.41 -8.07
CA HIS A 123 21.98 -8.74 -8.68
C HIS A 123 20.99 -9.12 -7.58
N ILE A 124 19.74 -8.67 -7.72
CA ILE A 124 18.64 -9.02 -6.84
C ILE A 124 17.63 -9.87 -7.60
N VAL A 125 17.07 -10.87 -6.93
CA VAL A 125 15.89 -11.61 -7.41
C VAL A 125 14.76 -11.24 -6.47
N PHE A 126 13.74 -10.60 -7.01
CA PHE A 126 12.54 -10.23 -6.26
C PHE A 126 11.41 -11.21 -6.62
N ILE A 127 10.78 -11.80 -5.60
CA ILE A 127 9.66 -12.72 -5.78
C ILE A 127 8.39 -11.96 -5.42
N GLY A 128 7.51 -11.78 -6.39
CA GLY A 128 6.22 -11.14 -6.22
C GLY A 128 5.43 -11.09 -7.53
N HIS A 129 4.18 -10.63 -7.45
CA HIS A 129 3.30 -10.55 -8.60
C HIS A 129 3.57 -9.28 -9.41
N ALA A 130 3.73 -9.44 -10.73
CA ALA A 130 3.90 -8.30 -11.63
C ALA A 130 2.69 -7.35 -11.51
N GLY A 131 2.97 -6.04 -11.50
CA GLY A 131 1.93 -5.02 -11.37
C GLY A 131 1.43 -4.75 -9.95
N HIS A 132 1.76 -5.57 -8.95
CA HIS A 132 1.34 -5.29 -7.58
C HIS A 132 2.03 -4.01 -7.04
N PRO A 133 1.34 -3.11 -6.32
CA PRO A 133 1.91 -1.85 -5.84
C PRO A 133 3.20 -2.01 -5.04
N GLU A 134 3.32 -3.04 -4.19
CA GLU A 134 4.55 -3.32 -3.43
C GLU A 134 5.75 -3.69 -4.33
N VAL A 135 5.49 -4.39 -5.43
CA VAL A 135 6.53 -4.79 -6.41
C VAL A 135 7.00 -3.55 -7.17
N ILE A 136 6.08 -2.76 -7.69
CA ILE A 136 6.36 -1.48 -8.37
C ILE A 136 7.14 -0.55 -7.42
N GLY A 137 6.67 -0.41 -6.18
CA GLY A 137 7.30 0.37 -5.13
C GLY A 137 8.73 -0.05 -4.87
N THR A 138 9.00 -1.36 -4.75
CA THR A 138 10.35 -1.89 -4.47
C THR A 138 11.30 -1.70 -5.65
N PHE A 139 10.89 -2.03 -6.88
CA PHE A 139 11.72 -1.81 -8.07
C PHE A 139 11.97 -0.32 -8.31
N GLY A 140 10.99 0.54 -7.99
CA GLY A 140 11.12 2.00 -8.05
C GLY A 140 12.11 2.60 -7.05
N GLN A 141 12.77 1.80 -6.20
CA GLN A 141 13.84 2.27 -5.32
C GLN A 141 15.23 2.22 -5.97
N VAL A 142 15.39 1.39 -6.99
CA VAL A 142 16.66 1.11 -7.64
C VAL A 142 16.66 1.64 -9.08
N PRO A 143 17.82 1.99 -9.66
CA PRO A 143 17.89 2.37 -11.06
C PRO A 143 17.38 1.24 -11.98
N GLU A 144 16.73 1.59 -13.09
CA GLU A 144 16.53 0.66 -14.19
C GLU A 144 17.90 0.18 -14.70
N ARG A 145 18.29 -1.03 -14.32
CA ARG A 145 19.39 -1.76 -14.98
C ARG A 145 18.80 -2.53 -16.15
N ALA A 146 19.53 -2.60 -17.27
CA ALA A 146 19.13 -3.35 -18.46
C ALA A 146 18.92 -4.87 -18.21
N ASP A 147 19.32 -5.38 -17.05
CA ASP A 147 19.40 -6.81 -16.72
C ASP A 147 18.26 -7.29 -15.80
N HIS A 148 17.11 -6.61 -15.78
CA HIS A 148 15.93 -7.02 -15.01
C HIS A 148 15.39 -8.37 -15.52
N PHE A 149 15.90 -9.46 -14.97
CA PHE A 149 15.26 -10.78 -15.06
C PHE A 149 14.11 -10.83 -14.05
N GLY A 150 12.99 -10.19 -14.39
CA GLY A 150 11.71 -10.69 -13.90
C GLY A 150 11.52 -12.08 -14.50
N MET A 151 11.30 -13.11 -13.69
CA MET A 151 10.99 -14.45 -14.20
C MET A 151 9.73 -14.33 -15.08
N PRO A 152 9.81 -14.58 -16.41
CA PRO A 152 8.63 -14.63 -17.23
C PRO A 152 7.94 -15.96 -16.94
N GLY A 153 6.73 -15.91 -16.39
CA GLY A 153 5.87 -17.08 -16.23
C GLY A 153 5.67 -17.54 -14.78
N MET A 154 4.82 -16.80 -14.06
CA MET A 154 3.88 -17.33 -13.07
C MET A 154 2.75 -16.30 -12.95
N ALA A 155 2.11 -16.03 -14.09
CA ALA A 155 0.77 -15.46 -14.11
C ALA A 155 -0.17 -16.66 -14.11
N ASP A 156 -0.31 -17.31 -12.96
CA ASP A 156 -1.40 -18.27 -12.74
C ASP A 156 -2.40 -17.59 -11.80
N GLU A 157 -3.46 -17.14 -12.48
CA GLU A 157 -4.85 -17.02 -12.05
C GLU A 157 -5.20 -16.01 -10.95
N ASP A 158 -6.07 -15.07 -11.35
CA ASP A 158 -6.95 -14.28 -10.49
C ASP A 158 -7.63 -15.17 -9.43
N ASP A 159 -7.51 -14.80 -8.15
CA ASP A 159 -8.49 -15.14 -7.10
C ASP A 159 -8.52 -14.03 -6.03
#